data_AF-A0A853JH82-F1
#
_entry.id   AF-A0A853JH82-F1
#
_cell.length_a   1.000
_cell.length_b   1.000
_cell.length_c   1.000
_cell.angle_alpha   90.00
_cell.angle_beta   90.00
_cell.angle_gamma   90.00
#
_symmetry.space_group_name_H-M   'P 1'
#
loop_
_entity.id
_entity.type
_entity.pdbx_description
1 polymer ?
#
loop_
_entity_poly.entity_id
_entity_poly.type
_entity_poly.pdbx_seq_one_letter_code
_entity_poly.pdbx_strand_id
1 'polypeptide(L)'
;MGSFDVWHWIVLLFILGVPAAIIGLIVWLVVRASRRPVSAAGAAAPPVGPAGSPSSAESRLQELASLRARGLITESEYGQRRTAILDGI
;
A
#
# COMPACT_ATOMS: atom_id res chain seq x y z
N MET A 1 -15.12 -19.08 37.95
CA MET A 1 -14.07 -19.42 36.96
C MET A 1 -14.33 -18.56 35.74
N GLY A 2 -13.61 -17.46 35.51
CA GLY A 2 -13.86 -16.62 34.34
C GLY A 2 -13.17 -15.25 34.33
N SER A 3 -12.82 -14.70 35.50
CA SER A 3 -12.25 -13.34 35.56
C SER A 3 -10.79 -13.25 35.12
N PHE A 4 -9.98 -14.31 35.30
CA PHE A 4 -8.58 -14.33 34.88
C PHE A 4 -8.41 -14.56 33.36
N ASP A 5 -9.32 -15.30 32.74
CA ASP A 5 -9.31 -15.62 31.31
C ASP A 5 -9.81 -14.45 30.45
N VAL A 6 -10.87 -13.77 30.93
CA VAL A 6 -11.45 -12.59 30.27
C VAL A 6 -10.45 -11.43 30.20
N TRP A 7 -9.65 -11.21 31.25
CA TRP A 7 -8.62 -10.16 31.22
C TRP A 7 -7.56 -10.44 30.15
N HIS A 8 -7.13 -11.70 30.05
CA HIS A 8 -6.12 -12.10 29.06
C HIS A 8 -6.66 -11.96 27.63
N TRP A 9 -7.92 -12.31 27.42
CA TRP A 9 -8.62 -12.08 26.15
C TRP A 9 -8.76 -10.61 25.80
N ILE A 10 -9.05 -9.74 26.77
CA ILE A 10 -9.11 -8.29 26.57
C ILE A 10 -7.74 -7.76 26.15
N VAL A 11 -6.66 -8.17 26.83
CA VAL A 11 -5.31 -7.72 26.51
C VAL A 11 -4.85 -8.25 25.16
N LEU A 12 -5.18 -9.49 24.81
CA LEU A 12 -4.87 -10.07 23.51
C LEU A 12 -5.63 -9.36 22.38
N LEU A 13 -6.91 -9.05 22.60
CA LEU A 13 -7.71 -8.26 21.67
C LEU A 13 -7.16 -6.83 21.52
N PHE A 14 -6.63 -6.24 22.59
CA PHE A 14 -6.01 -4.92 22.53
C PHE A 14 -4.67 -4.95 21.78
N ILE A 15 -3.80 -5.92 22.11
CA ILE A 15 -2.50 -6.11 21.47
C ILE A 15 -2.63 -6.50 20.00
N LEU A 16 -3.68 -7.23 19.60
CA LEU A 16 -3.90 -7.60 18.21
C LEU A 16 -4.73 -6.54 17.46
N GLY A 17 -5.74 -6.00 18.13
CA GLY A 17 -6.68 -5.02 17.57
C GLY A 17 -6.04 -3.66 17.35
N VAL A 18 -5.18 -3.18 18.24
CA VAL A 18 -4.51 -1.87 18.07
C VAL A 18 -3.58 -1.88 16.84
N PRO A 19 -2.66 -2.84 16.64
CA PRO A 19 -1.86 -2.92 15.43
C PRO A 19 -2.71 -3.15 14.19
N ALA A 20 -3.73 -4.02 14.23
CA ALA A 20 -4.61 -4.24 13.09
C ALA A 20 -5.37 -2.96 12.70
N ALA A 21 -5.85 -2.19 13.68
CA ALA A 21 -6.51 -0.91 13.46
C ALA A 21 -5.53 0.14 12.94
N ILE A 22 -4.30 0.19 13.45
CA ILE A 22 -3.26 1.11 12.95
C ILE A 22 -2.88 0.77 11.51
N ILE A 23 -2.63 -0.51 11.20
CA ILE A 23 -2.32 -0.98 9.85
C ILE A 23 -3.50 -0.68 8.92
N GLY A 24 -4.73 -1.01 9.34
CA GLY A 24 -5.94 -0.71 8.59
C GLY A 24 -6.13 0.79 8.34
N LEU A 25 -5.86 1.63 9.33
CA LEU A 25 -5.91 3.09 9.21
C LEU A 25 -4.83 3.62 8.26
N ILE A 26 -3.61 3.11 8.33
CA ILE A 26 -2.51 3.49 7.44
C ILE A 26 -2.85 3.09 6.01
N VAL A 27 -3.27 1.84 5.78
CA VAL A 27 -3.69 1.36 4.46
C VAL A 27 -4.86 2.20 3.95
N TRP A 28 -5.85 2.49 4.79
CA TRP A 28 -6.98 3.34 4.42
C TRP A 28 -6.55 4.77 4.09
N LEU A 29 -5.61 5.37 4.85
CA LEU A 29 -5.07 6.70 4.56
C LEU A 29 -4.28 6.71 3.26
N VAL A 30 -3.45 5.70 3.01
CA VAL A 30 -2.70 5.56 1.75
C VAL A 30 -3.68 5.39 0.58
N VAL A 31 -4.64 4.48 0.69
CA VAL A 31 -5.66 4.27 -0.35
C VAL A 31 -6.51 5.53 -0.53
N ARG A 32 -6.89 6.24 0.53
CA ARG A 32 -7.64 7.50 0.46
C ARG A 32 -6.82 8.63 -0.15
N ALA A 33 -5.52 8.69 0.11
CA ALA A 33 -4.62 9.67 -0.50
C ALA A 33 -4.39 9.36 -1.98
N SER A 34 -4.19 8.10 -2.34
CA SER A 34 -4.08 7.64 -3.73
C SER A 34 -5.39 7.76 -4.51
N ARG A 35 -6.54 7.58 -3.82
CA ARG A 35 -7.88 7.78 -4.38
C ARG A 35 -8.38 9.21 -4.24
N ARG A 36 -7.61 10.15 -3.68
CA ARG A 36 -7.99 11.56 -3.69
C ARG A 36 -7.91 11.98 -5.15
N PRO A 37 -9.04 11.99 -5.87
CA PRO A 37 -8.97 12.35 -7.26
C PRO A 37 -8.66 13.85 -7.26
N VAL A 38 -7.90 14.27 -8.25
CA VAL A 38 -7.89 15.65 -8.70
C VAL A 38 -9.31 15.99 -9.17
N SER A 39 -10.24 16.15 -8.23
CA SER A 39 -11.66 16.50 -8.48
C SER A 39 -12.05 17.80 -7.78
N ALA A 40 -11.06 18.65 -7.52
CA ALA A 40 -11.29 20.06 -7.25
C ALA A 40 -10.69 20.96 -8.35
N ALA A 41 -10.50 20.45 -9.57
CA ALA A 41 -10.18 21.26 -10.73
C ALA A 41 -10.69 20.59 -12.03
N GLY A 42 -11.90 20.95 -12.44
CA GLY A 42 -12.26 20.97 -13.85
C GLY A 42 -12.79 19.65 -14.44
N ALA A 43 -13.97 19.75 -15.04
CA ALA A 43 -14.56 18.76 -15.91
C ALA A 43 -13.62 18.36 -17.08
N ALA A 44 -13.32 17.07 -17.21
CA ALA A 44 -13.15 16.36 -18.49
C ALA A 44 -12.86 14.87 -18.22
N ALA A 45 -13.50 14.00 -19.00
CA ALA A 45 -13.51 12.54 -18.88
C ALA A 45 -12.13 11.86 -18.79
N PRO A 46 -12.01 10.66 -18.17
CA PRO A 46 -10.87 9.80 -18.44
C PRO A 46 -11.14 8.94 -19.69
N PRO A 47 -10.30 9.00 -20.74
CA PRO A 47 -10.32 8.01 -21.79
C PRO A 47 -9.77 6.68 -21.26
N VAL A 48 -10.50 5.61 -21.56
CA VAL A 48 -10.01 4.23 -21.57
C VAL A 48 -8.85 4.10 -22.57
N GLY A 49 -7.73 3.50 -22.16
CA GLY A 49 -6.63 3.18 -23.05
C GLY A 49 -5.56 2.28 -22.39
N PRO A 50 -5.36 1.04 -22.88
CA PRO A 50 -4.26 0.18 -22.45
C PRO A 50 -3.05 0.44 -23.36
N ALA A 51 -2.03 1.15 -22.88
CA ALA A 51 -0.77 1.29 -23.61
C ALA A 51 0.38 1.61 -22.64
N GLY A 52 1.38 0.73 -22.63
CA GLY A 52 2.63 0.94 -21.91
C GLY A 52 3.26 2.27 -22.31
N SER A 53 3.20 3.23 -21.39
CA SER A 53 4.00 4.45 -21.45
C SER A 53 5.20 4.28 -20.54
N PRO A 54 6.40 4.75 -20.91
CA PRO A 54 7.60 4.71 -20.05
C PRO A 54 7.34 5.35 -18.68
N SER A 55 6.46 6.37 -18.64
CA SER A 55 5.96 6.99 -17.42
C SER A 55 5.30 6.00 -16.44
N SER A 56 4.63 4.95 -16.92
CA SER A 56 4.03 3.92 -16.06
C SER A 56 5.09 2.96 -15.49
N ALA A 57 6.12 2.60 -16.27
CA ALA A 57 7.23 1.79 -15.77
C ALA A 57 8.05 2.56 -14.71
N GLU A 58 8.34 3.84 -14.97
CA GLU A 58 9.02 4.73 -14.02
C GLU A 58 8.20 4.92 -12.74
N SER A 59 6.88 5.12 -12.86
CA SER A 59 5.99 5.24 -11.70
C SER A 59 6.00 3.96 -10.84
N ARG A 60 5.99 2.78 -11.47
CA ARG A 60 6.08 1.50 -10.74
C ARG A 60 7.44 1.29 -10.08
N LEU A 61 8.54 1.71 -10.72
CA LEU A 61 9.87 1.67 -10.12
C LEU A 61 9.99 2.61 -8.92
N GLN A 62 9.38 3.79 -8.99
CA GLN A 62 9.36 4.77 -7.91
C GLN A 62 8.51 4.27 -6.73
N GLU A 63 7.39 3.61 -7.01
CA GLU A 63 6.56 2.94 -6.00
C GLU A 63 7.35 1.84 -5.29
N LEU A 64 8.05 0.96 -6.03
CA LEU A 64 8.94 -0.06 -5.46
C LEU A 64 10.06 0.54 -4.59
N ALA A 65 10.69 1.62 -5.03
CA ALA A 65 11.72 2.31 -4.25
C ALA A 65 11.15 2.87 -2.93
N SER A 66 9.92 3.39 -2.96
CA SER A 66 9.23 3.89 -1.76
C SER A 66 8.89 2.76 -0.77
N LEU A 67 8.51 1.57 -1.27
CA LEU A 67 8.23 0.40 -0.45
C LEU A 67 9.52 -0.13 0.21
N ARG A 68 10.64 -0.13 -0.53
CA ARG A 68 11.97 -0.48 0.01
C ARG A 68 12.39 0.50 1.09
N ALA A 69 12.25 1.80 0.85
CA ALA A 69 12.61 2.84 1.82
C ALA A 69 11.81 2.76 3.12
N ARG A 70 10.59 2.22 3.07
CA ARG A 70 9.72 1.97 4.23
C ARG A 70 9.99 0.61 4.90
N GLY A 71 10.93 -0.18 4.39
CA GLY A 71 11.25 -1.51 4.92
C GLY A 71 10.15 -2.56 4.70
N LEU A 72 9.21 -2.31 3.78
CA LEU A 72 8.08 -3.19 3.51
C LEU A 72 8.41 -4.31 2.51
N ILE A 73 9.51 -4.17 1.78
CA ILE A 73 10.05 -5.19 0.87
C ILE A 73 11.54 -5.34 1.10
N THR A 74 12.03 -6.55 0.91
CA THR A 74 13.46 -6.87 1.04
C THR A 74 14.23 -6.53 -0.24
N GLU A 75 15.56 -6.38 -0.13
CA GLU A 75 16.43 -6.05 -1.27
C GLU A 75 16.30 -7.06 -2.42
N SER A 76 16.19 -8.35 -2.06
CA SER A 76 16.00 -9.45 -3.01
C SER A 76 14.70 -9.31 -3.80
N GLU A 77 13.60 -8.97 -3.13
CA GLU A 77 12.29 -8.75 -3.77
C GLU A 77 12.27 -7.51 -4.65
N TYR A 78 12.94 -6.43 -4.21
CA TYR A 78 13.09 -5.22 -5.01
C TYR A 78 13.83 -5.51 -6.33
N GLY A 79 14.95 -6.24 -6.24
CA GLY A 79 15.72 -6.65 -7.42
C GLY A 79 14.87 -7.47 -8.40
N GLN A 80 14.15 -8.47 -7.90
CA GLN A 80 13.33 -9.34 -8.75
C GLN A 80 12.19 -8.58 -9.46
N ARG A 81 11.50 -7.67 -8.75
CA ARG A 81 10.42 -6.86 -9.33
C ARG A 81 10.93 -5.80 -10.30
N ARG A 82 12.09 -5.20 -10.03
CA ARG A 82 12.74 -4.26 -10.95
C ARG A 82 13.08 -4.94 -12.28
N THR A 83 13.65 -6.14 -12.24
CA THR A 83 13.97 -6.91 -13.45
C THR A 83 12.70 -7.28 -14.22
N ALA A 84 11.64 -7.74 -13.53
CA ALA A 84 10.36 -8.06 -14.17
C ALA A 84 9.70 -6.84 -14.84
N ILE A 85 9.88 -5.64 -14.29
CA ILE A 85 9.39 -4.40 -14.92
C ILE A 85 10.22 -4.07 -16.16
N LEU A 86 11.54 -4.17 -16.08
CA LEU A 86 12.45 -3.86 -17.20
C LEU A 86 12.35 -4.87 -18.35
N ASP A 87 12.05 -6.13 -18.04
CA ASP A 87 11.85 -7.21 -19.03
C ASP A 87 10.52 -7.06 -19.80
N GLY A 88 9.54 -6.39 -19.19
CA GLY A 88 8.22 -6.15 -19.76
C GLY A 88 8.07 -4.86 -20.57
N ILE A 89 9.17 -4.16 -20.88
CA ILE A 89 9.22 -2.91 -21.68
C ILE A 89 9.79 -3.23 -23.06
#